data_AF-A0A3S3AGV5-F1
#
_entry.id   AF-A0A3S3AGV5-F1
#
_cell.length_a   1.000
_cell.length_b   1.000
_cell.length_c   1.000
_cell.angle_alpha   90.00
_cell.angle_beta   90.00
_cell.angle_gamma   90.00
#
_symmetry.space_group_name_H-M   'P 1'
#
loop_
_entity.id
_entity.type
_entity.pdbx_description
1 polymer ?
#
loop_
_entity_poly.entity_id
_entity_poly.type
_entity_poly.pdbx_seq_one_letter_code
_entity_poly.pdbx_strand_id
1 'polypeptide(L)'
;MAGAVTVAGPAVAAANPQGPDVSSWQHSAGSPINWFQVRSAGHDFAMVKATEGLFYTNPFFAQDSLAMRLAGVARGAYHYADPSASPEAQAAFFATNALAVNQFGGLPPVLDLESTGGLAAPQLIDWTHRYLNTVQTLTGRTPIIYTYPNFWRTAMANTNEFTRYPLWIADYNGRNEPGPLPGGWQTWAFWQYTDSGRIPGVNGNVDLNVYSGSMGDINMYARNFFGS
;
A
#
# COMPACT_ATOMS: atom_id res chain seq x y z
N MET A 1 -40.02 -29.13 23.44
CA MET A 1 -39.73 -27.96 22.57
C MET A 1 -38.85 -27.01 23.37
N ALA A 2 -37.53 -27.14 23.27
CA ALA A 2 -36.60 -26.24 23.95
C ALA A 2 -36.18 -25.16 22.95
N GLY A 3 -36.55 -23.90 23.20
CA GLY A 3 -36.17 -22.76 22.38
C GLY A 3 -34.72 -22.37 22.69
N ALA A 4 -33.87 -22.35 21.67
CA ALA A 4 -32.53 -21.78 21.77
C ALA A 4 -32.63 -20.26 21.77
N VAL A 5 -32.15 -19.63 22.85
CA VAL A 5 -31.95 -18.18 22.91
C VAL A 5 -30.56 -17.89 22.35
N THR A 6 -30.51 -17.35 21.13
CA THR A 6 -29.28 -16.75 20.59
C THR A 6 -29.11 -15.35 21.17
N VAL A 7 -28.14 -15.19 22.06
CA VAL A 7 -27.68 -13.87 22.50
C VAL A 7 -26.66 -13.38 21.46
N ALA A 8 -27.13 -12.59 20.49
CA ALA A 8 -26.23 -11.81 19.66
C ALA A 8 -25.68 -10.66 20.53
N GLY A 9 -24.41 -10.75 20.90
CA GLY A 9 -23.70 -9.60 21.47
C GLY A 9 -23.69 -8.44 20.45
N PRO A 10 -23.62 -7.18 20.90
CA PRO A 10 -23.55 -6.06 19.99
C PRO A 10 -22.31 -6.24 19.10
N ALA A 11 -22.52 -6.35 17.79
CA ALA A 11 -21.45 -6.21 16.83
C ALA A 11 -20.93 -4.78 16.97
N VAL A 12 -19.77 -4.62 17.61
CA VAL A 12 -19.02 -3.38 17.49
C VAL A 12 -18.73 -3.26 16.01
N ALA A 13 -19.31 -2.24 15.35
CA ALA A 13 -18.92 -1.90 13.99
C ALA A 13 -17.40 -1.68 14.02
N ALA A 14 -16.64 -2.63 13.49
CA ALA A 14 -15.20 -2.49 13.45
C ALA A 14 -14.93 -1.24 12.60
N ALA A 15 -14.32 -0.21 13.21
CA ALA A 15 -13.82 0.91 12.45
C ALA A 15 -12.88 0.36 11.37
N ASN A 16 -12.96 0.89 10.16
CA ASN A 16 -12.09 0.48 9.07
C ASN A 16 -10.62 0.58 9.53
N PRO A 17 -9.80 -0.46 9.33
CA PRO A 17 -8.39 -0.43 9.75
C PRO A 17 -7.68 0.80 9.19
N GLN A 18 -6.83 1.43 9.99
CA GLN A 18 -6.05 2.61 9.60
C GLN A 18 -4.56 2.37 9.73
N GLY A 19 -3.77 3.16 9.01
CA GLY A 19 -2.32 3.00 9.01
C GLY A 19 -1.59 4.14 8.34
N PRO A 20 -0.38 4.51 8.82
CA PRO A 20 0.47 5.41 8.09
C PRO A 20 1.12 4.72 6.89
N ASP A 21 1.57 5.50 5.93
CA ASP A 21 2.67 5.10 5.08
C ASP A 21 3.89 6.01 5.29
N VAL A 22 5.07 5.41 5.20
CA VAL A 22 6.32 6.05 5.65
C VAL A 22 7.49 5.71 4.75
N SER A 23 8.48 6.59 4.78
CA SER A 23 9.76 6.44 4.09
C SER A 23 10.89 6.98 4.98
N SER A 24 12.09 7.18 4.41
CA SER A 24 13.17 7.88 5.12
C SER A 24 12.80 9.30 5.57
N TRP A 25 11.78 9.92 4.98
CA TRP A 25 11.30 11.25 5.38
C TRP A 25 10.76 11.31 6.81
N GLN A 26 10.16 10.22 7.31
CA GLN A 26 9.65 10.13 8.68
C GLN A 26 10.75 9.84 9.71
N HIS A 27 11.98 9.58 9.26
CA HIS A 27 13.16 9.39 10.12
C HIS A 27 14.04 10.64 10.11
N SER A 28 13.44 11.81 10.32
CA SER A 28 14.18 13.08 10.34
C SER A 28 15.33 13.00 11.34
N ALA A 29 16.54 13.36 10.88
CA ALA A 29 17.81 13.21 11.62
C ALA A 29 18.09 11.78 12.16
N GLY A 30 17.55 10.75 11.50
CA GLY A 30 17.68 9.35 11.93
C GLY A 30 16.80 8.98 13.13
N SER A 31 15.81 9.81 13.49
CA SER A 31 14.91 9.49 14.58
C SER A 31 14.05 8.26 14.27
N PRO A 32 13.94 7.29 15.20
CA PRO A 32 13.19 6.07 14.94
C PRO A 32 11.68 6.32 15.03
N ILE A 33 10.91 5.53 14.28
CA ILE A 33 9.47 5.40 14.46
C ILE A 33 9.19 4.44 15.62
N ASN A 34 8.35 4.85 16.58
CA ASN A 34 7.90 3.99 17.66
C ASN A 34 6.63 3.21 17.25
N TRP A 35 6.84 2.04 16.64
CA TRP A 35 5.75 1.20 16.14
C TRP A 35 4.80 0.65 17.21
N PHE A 36 5.26 0.51 18.47
CA PHE A 36 4.37 0.14 19.58
C PHE A 36 3.41 1.28 19.93
N GLN A 37 3.87 2.53 19.88
CA GLN A 37 3.00 3.70 20.03
C GLN A 37 2.01 3.80 18.87
N VAL A 38 2.48 3.61 17.63
CA VAL A 38 1.62 3.57 16.43
C VAL A 38 0.51 2.51 16.59
N ARG A 39 0.86 1.28 17.02
CA ARG A 39 -0.13 0.24 17.32
C ARG A 39 -1.11 0.67 18.40
N SER A 40 -0.61 1.20 19.52
CA SER A 40 -1.44 1.62 20.66
C SER A 40 -2.40 2.76 20.32
N ALA A 41 -2.06 3.57 19.32
CA ALA A 41 -2.90 4.63 18.78
C ALA A 41 -4.02 4.11 17.85
N GLY A 42 -4.11 2.79 17.64
CA GLY A 42 -5.17 2.17 16.84
C GLY A 42 -4.81 1.94 15.38
N HIS A 43 -3.55 2.12 14.98
CA HIS A 43 -3.12 1.78 13.62
C HIS A 43 -2.82 0.28 13.50
N ASP A 44 -3.51 -0.37 12.57
CA ASP A 44 -3.48 -1.82 12.35
C ASP A 44 -2.50 -2.22 11.25
N PHE A 45 -2.16 -1.31 10.34
CA PHE A 45 -1.20 -1.56 9.26
C PHE A 45 -0.28 -0.36 9.05
N ALA A 46 0.77 -0.59 8.26
CA ALA A 46 1.52 0.49 7.63
C ALA A 46 2.17 0.02 6.32
N MET A 47 2.40 0.95 5.40
CA MET A 47 3.15 0.73 4.16
C MET A 47 4.52 1.44 4.28
N VAL A 48 5.62 0.75 3.97
CA VAL A 48 6.97 1.34 4.06
C VAL A 48 7.62 1.36 2.69
N LYS A 49 8.20 2.50 2.29
CA LYS A 49 9.02 2.58 1.06
C LYS A 49 10.14 1.57 1.16
N ALA A 50 10.23 0.64 0.22
CA ALA A 50 11.34 -0.32 0.19
C ALA A 50 12.41 0.14 -0.79
N THR A 51 12.01 0.47 -2.01
CA THR A 51 12.92 0.82 -3.11
C THR A 51 12.36 1.93 -3.99
N GLU A 52 13.25 2.55 -4.76
CA GLU A 52 12.92 3.53 -5.79
C GLU A 52 13.86 3.35 -6.99
N GLY A 53 13.29 3.32 -8.19
CA GLY A 53 14.03 3.06 -9.42
C GLY A 53 14.89 1.79 -9.31
N LEU A 54 16.12 1.85 -9.81
CA LEU A 54 17.02 0.69 -9.84
C LEU A 54 18.09 0.66 -8.74
N PHE A 55 18.19 1.71 -7.93
CA PHE A 55 19.40 1.92 -7.11
C PHE A 55 19.12 2.32 -5.66
N TYR A 56 17.96 2.91 -5.38
CA TYR A 56 17.66 3.34 -4.03
C TYR A 56 16.95 2.22 -3.26
N THR A 57 17.53 1.85 -2.13
CA THR A 57 16.88 1.07 -1.07
C THR A 57 16.72 1.97 0.14
N ASN A 58 15.51 2.02 0.70
CA ASN A 58 15.26 2.79 1.91
C ASN A 58 16.06 2.19 3.09
N PRO A 59 16.98 2.95 3.72
CA PRO A 59 17.84 2.43 4.78
C PRO A 59 17.07 1.99 6.03
N PHE A 60 15.84 2.47 6.23
CA PHE A 60 15.02 2.14 7.39
C PHE A 60 14.06 0.96 7.15
N PHE A 61 13.90 0.52 5.90
CA PHE A 61 12.87 -0.45 5.53
C PHE A 61 12.95 -1.76 6.34
N ALA A 62 14.15 -2.33 6.46
CA ALA A 62 14.34 -3.60 7.19
C ALA A 62 14.03 -3.46 8.68
N GLN A 63 14.48 -2.36 9.29
CA GLN A 63 14.25 -2.07 10.71
C GLN A 63 12.77 -1.83 11.00
N ASP A 64 12.11 -0.99 10.20
CA ASP A 64 10.70 -0.67 10.37
C ASP A 64 9.83 -1.91 10.16
N SER A 65 10.09 -2.68 9.10
CA SER A 65 9.34 -3.91 8.85
C SER A 65 9.46 -4.90 10.02
N LEU A 66 10.66 -5.06 10.61
CA LEU A 66 10.80 -5.91 11.81
C LEU A 66 10.04 -5.33 13.01
N ALA A 67 10.17 -4.03 13.28
CA ALA A 67 9.54 -3.38 14.42
C ALA A 67 8.01 -3.38 14.32
N MET A 68 7.45 -3.17 13.13
CA MET A 68 6.01 -3.30 12.85
C MET A 68 5.52 -4.72 13.19
N ARG A 69 6.27 -5.76 12.77
CA ARG A 69 5.91 -7.15 13.09
C ARG A 69 5.85 -7.38 14.59
N LEU A 70 6.85 -6.89 15.33
CA LEU A 70 6.94 -7.03 16.79
C LEU A 70 5.82 -6.26 17.51
N ALA A 71 5.41 -5.11 16.97
CA ALA A 71 4.30 -4.32 17.48
C ALA A 71 2.92 -4.86 17.10
N GLY A 72 2.83 -5.87 16.23
CA GLY A 72 1.56 -6.41 15.74
C GLY A 72 0.86 -5.52 14.70
N VAL A 73 1.63 -4.71 13.97
CA VAL A 73 1.16 -3.89 12.84
C VAL A 73 1.36 -4.69 11.54
N ALA A 74 0.31 -4.81 10.73
CA ALA A 74 0.38 -5.46 9.43
C ALA A 74 1.29 -4.67 8.49
N ARG A 75 2.16 -5.37 7.76
CA ARG A 75 3.29 -4.77 7.06
C ARG A 75 3.09 -4.76 5.57
N GLY A 76 3.16 -3.61 4.93
CA GLY A 76 3.27 -3.50 3.49
C GLY A 76 4.56 -2.83 3.06
N ALA A 77 4.90 -3.04 1.78
CA ALA A 77 6.07 -2.46 1.16
C ALA A 77 5.67 -1.85 -0.19
N TYR A 78 6.21 -0.69 -0.51
CA TYR A 78 6.00 -0.06 -1.80
C TYR A 78 7.31 0.25 -2.53
N HIS A 79 7.20 0.26 -3.85
CA HIS A 79 8.25 0.66 -4.78
C HIS A 79 7.84 1.92 -5.51
N TYR A 80 8.63 2.98 -5.37
CA TYR A 80 8.43 4.21 -6.13
C TYR A 80 8.97 4.05 -7.55
N ALA A 81 8.09 4.11 -8.54
CA ALA A 81 8.42 3.84 -9.92
C ALA A 81 9.25 4.96 -10.56
N ASP A 82 10.25 4.56 -11.34
CA ASP A 82 10.88 5.41 -12.35
C ASP A 82 10.63 4.83 -13.74
N PRO A 83 9.54 5.20 -14.44
CA PRO A 83 9.23 4.60 -15.74
C PRO A 83 10.24 4.92 -16.86
N SER A 84 11.24 5.77 -16.63
CA SER A 84 12.34 5.98 -17.58
C SER A 84 13.29 4.77 -17.64
N ALA A 85 13.25 3.89 -16.63
CA ALA A 85 14.05 2.67 -16.53
C ALA A 85 13.21 1.40 -16.75
N SER A 86 13.88 0.24 -16.91
CA SER A 86 13.20 -1.03 -17.22
C SER A 86 12.20 -1.45 -16.12
N PRO A 87 10.96 -1.84 -16.50
CA PRO A 87 9.96 -2.30 -15.55
C PRO A 87 10.35 -3.63 -14.91
N GLU A 88 10.89 -4.58 -15.68
CA GLU A 88 11.31 -5.89 -15.14
C GLU A 88 12.48 -5.76 -14.17
N ALA A 89 13.45 -4.89 -14.49
CA ALA A 89 14.60 -4.66 -13.62
C ALA A 89 14.17 -4.03 -12.29
N GLN A 90 13.24 -3.06 -12.32
CA GLN A 90 12.66 -2.49 -11.10
C GLN A 90 11.84 -3.50 -10.30
N ALA A 91 11.03 -4.32 -10.98
CA ALA A 91 10.26 -5.39 -10.34
C ALA A 91 11.18 -6.41 -9.65
N ALA A 92 12.27 -6.82 -10.30
CA ALA A 92 13.27 -7.72 -9.73
C ALA A 92 14.03 -7.07 -8.55
N PHE A 93 14.41 -5.80 -8.68
CA PHE A 93 15.06 -5.04 -7.62
C PHE A 93 14.16 -4.91 -6.39
N PHE A 94 12.89 -4.55 -6.58
CA PHE A 94 11.91 -4.50 -5.51
C PHE A 94 11.67 -5.87 -4.88
N ALA A 95 11.45 -6.92 -5.68
CA ALA A 95 11.24 -8.27 -5.17
C ALA A 95 12.41 -8.75 -4.31
N THR A 96 13.65 -8.51 -4.74
CA THR A 96 14.86 -8.91 -4.02
C THR A 96 14.99 -8.19 -2.68
N ASN A 97 14.74 -6.88 -2.62
CA ASN A 97 14.91 -6.09 -1.40
C ASN A 97 13.71 -6.22 -0.45
N ALA A 98 12.50 -6.07 -0.97
CA ALA A 98 11.29 -6.01 -0.16
C ALA A 98 10.85 -7.39 0.35
N LEU A 99 10.91 -8.42 -0.49
CA LEU A 99 10.46 -9.76 -0.11
C LEU A 99 11.46 -10.51 0.76
N ALA A 100 12.76 -10.25 0.61
CA ALA A 100 13.76 -10.83 1.52
C ALA A 100 13.44 -10.50 2.99
N VAL A 101 12.88 -9.31 3.23
CA VAL A 101 12.44 -8.85 4.56
C VAL A 101 10.99 -9.30 4.88
N ASN A 102 10.13 -9.43 3.86
CA ASN A 102 8.71 -9.77 4.02
C ASN A 102 8.36 -11.25 3.79
N GLN A 103 9.35 -12.15 3.66
CA GLN A 103 9.19 -13.58 3.31
C GLN A 103 8.21 -14.37 4.22
N PHE A 104 7.88 -13.87 5.41
CA PHE A 104 6.95 -14.49 6.36
C PHE A 104 5.61 -13.77 6.50
N GLY A 105 5.14 -13.11 5.43
CA GLY A 105 3.83 -12.49 5.35
C GLY A 105 3.89 -10.97 5.36
N GLY A 106 2.78 -10.33 5.02
CA GLY A 106 2.69 -8.90 4.77
C GLY A 106 1.67 -8.63 3.68
N LEU A 107 1.17 -7.41 3.61
CA LEU A 107 0.29 -6.94 2.55
C LEU A 107 0.94 -7.15 1.18
N PRO A 108 0.16 -7.32 0.10
CA PRO A 108 0.73 -7.48 -1.23
C PRO A 108 1.68 -6.34 -1.61
N PRO A 109 2.65 -6.61 -2.52
CA PRO A 109 3.58 -5.58 -2.96
C PRO A 109 2.83 -4.41 -3.62
N VAL A 110 3.26 -3.18 -3.36
CA VAL A 110 2.66 -1.98 -3.94
C VAL A 110 3.58 -1.39 -5.02
N LEU A 111 3.03 -1.13 -6.19
CA LEU A 111 3.62 -0.22 -7.17
C LEU A 111 3.12 1.20 -6.89
N ASP A 112 4.00 2.12 -6.53
CA ASP A 112 3.71 3.55 -6.44
C ASP A 112 4.04 4.20 -7.79
N LEU A 113 2.99 4.60 -8.51
CA LEU A 113 3.07 5.16 -9.86
C LEU A 113 2.45 6.57 -9.92
N GLU A 114 3.33 7.56 -9.93
CA GLU A 114 2.97 8.99 -9.91
C GLU A 114 3.79 9.87 -10.87
N SER A 115 4.74 9.28 -11.59
CA SER A 115 5.55 9.93 -12.63
C SER A 115 5.46 9.17 -13.94
N THR A 116 5.62 9.86 -15.07
CA THR A 116 5.60 9.23 -16.40
C THR A 116 6.95 8.72 -16.85
N GLY A 117 8.05 9.15 -16.20
CA GLY A 117 9.41 8.90 -16.70
C GLY A 117 9.66 9.43 -18.12
N GLY A 118 8.83 10.37 -18.61
CA GLY A 118 8.89 10.88 -19.98
C GLY A 118 8.17 10.01 -21.03
N LEU A 119 7.53 8.91 -20.61
CA LEU A 119 6.77 8.04 -21.51
C LEU A 119 5.40 8.65 -21.88
N ALA A 120 4.97 8.41 -23.13
CA ALA A 120 3.59 8.66 -23.53
C ALA A 120 2.65 7.58 -22.96
N ALA A 121 1.35 7.89 -22.85
CA ALA A 121 0.37 7.00 -22.20
C ALA A 121 0.42 5.53 -22.67
N PRO A 122 0.47 5.20 -24.00
CA PRO A 122 0.55 3.80 -24.42
C PRO A 122 1.81 3.07 -23.93
N GLN A 123 2.93 3.78 -23.84
CA GLN A 123 4.20 3.21 -23.37
C GLN A 123 4.20 3.05 -21.85
N LEU A 124 3.61 4.00 -21.13
CA LEU A 124 3.47 3.92 -19.67
C LEU A 124 2.50 2.80 -19.26
N ILE A 125 1.43 2.58 -20.03
CA ILE A 125 0.51 1.45 -19.87
C ILE A 125 1.24 0.12 -20.08
N ASP A 126 1.99 -0.03 -21.17
CA ASP A 126 2.82 -1.24 -21.41
C ASP A 126 3.82 -1.47 -20.28
N TRP A 127 4.53 -0.41 -19.88
CA TRP A 127 5.48 -0.45 -18.77
C TRP A 127 4.82 -0.96 -17.48
N THR A 128 3.64 -0.46 -17.17
CA THR A 128 2.88 -0.82 -15.96
C THR A 128 2.43 -2.28 -15.99
N HIS A 129 1.93 -2.79 -17.14
CA HIS A 129 1.62 -4.21 -17.29
C HIS A 129 2.83 -5.10 -17.03
N ARG A 130 3.96 -4.77 -17.66
CA ARG A 130 5.21 -5.54 -17.55
C ARG A 130 5.74 -5.55 -16.12
N TYR A 131 5.72 -4.41 -15.44
CA TYR A 131 6.10 -4.33 -14.03
C TYR A 131 5.21 -5.22 -13.17
N LEU A 132 3.88 -5.04 -13.23
CA LEU A 132 2.93 -5.75 -12.38
C LEU A 132 2.96 -7.27 -12.61
N ASN A 133 3.02 -7.69 -13.88
CA ASN A 133 3.13 -9.11 -14.22
C ASN A 133 4.44 -9.72 -13.68
N THR A 134 5.54 -8.98 -13.75
CA THR A 134 6.84 -9.44 -13.23
C THR A 134 6.81 -9.55 -11.71
N VAL A 135 6.30 -8.54 -11.00
CA VAL A 135 6.13 -8.59 -9.54
C VAL A 135 5.22 -9.75 -9.15
N GLN A 136 4.08 -9.94 -9.82
CA GLN A 136 3.19 -11.06 -9.53
C GLN A 136 3.88 -12.41 -9.75
N THR A 137 4.66 -12.55 -10.81
CA THR A 137 5.42 -13.77 -11.12
C THR A 137 6.48 -14.06 -10.06
N LEU A 138 7.22 -13.04 -9.61
CA LEU A 138 8.30 -13.21 -8.63
C LEU A 138 7.79 -13.40 -7.20
N THR A 139 6.59 -12.90 -6.89
CA THR A 139 6.07 -12.86 -5.51
C THR A 139 4.94 -13.86 -5.26
N GLY A 140 4.28 -14.34 -6.31
CA GLY A 140 3.02 -15.08 -6.22
C GLY A 140 1.82 -14.25 -5.77
N ARG A 141 1.97 -12.93 -5.56
CA ARG A 141 0.97 -12.03 -4.98
C ARG A 141 0.52 -11.02 -6.03
N THR A 142 -0.79 -10.83 -6.20
CA THR A 142 -1.34 -9.75 -7.02
C THR A 142 -0.94 -8.40 -6.43
N PRO A 143 -0.15 -7.57 -7.14
CA PRO A 143 0.30 -6.28 -6.61
C PRO A 143 -0.85 -5.28 -6.48
N ILE A 144 -0.71 -4.34 -5.55
CA ILE A 144 -1.56 -3.17 -5.40
C ILE A 144 -0.96 -2.03 -6.25
N ILE A 145 -1.81 -1.21 -6.86
CA ILE A 145 -1.39 0.02 -7.55
C ILE A 145 -1.71 1.20 -6.64
N TYR A 146 -0.69 1.97 -6.25
CA TYR A 146 -0.83 3.30 -5.68
C TYR A 146 -0.74 4.37 -6.77
N THR A 147 -1.64 5.34 -6.74
CA THR A 147 -1.66 6.50 -7.65
C THR A 147 -2.61 7.59 -7.14
N TYR A 148 -2.76 8.68 -7.88
CA TYR A 148 -3.77 9.71 -7.64
C TYR A 148 -4.62 10.01 -8.88
N PRO A 149 -5.86 10.53 -8.72
CA PRO A 149 -6.83 10.60 -9.83
C PRO A 149 -6.37 11.43 -11.03
N ASN A 150 -5.69 12.54 -10.81
CA ASN A 150 -5.22 13.40 -11.90
C ASN A 150 -4.14 12.69 -12.75
N PHE A 151 -3.16 12.04 -12.12
CA PHE A 151 -2.15 11.27 -12.83
C PHE A 151 -2.79 10.19 -13.69
N TRP A 152 -3.66 9.37 -13.12
CA TRP A 152 -4.26 8.28 -13.87
C TRP A 152 -5.10 8.78 -15.06
N ARG A 153 -5.88 9.85 -14.88
CA ARG A 153 -6.70 10.41 -15.97
C ARG A 153 -5.85 10.99 -17.11
N THR A 154 -4.71 11.59 -16.78
CA THR A 154 -3.89 12.34 -17.75
C THR A 154 -2.76 11.49 -18.32
N ALA A 155 -1.89 10.96 -17.46
CA ALA A 155 -0.72 10.17 -17.84
C ALA A 155 -1.08 8.76 -18.31
N MET A 156 -2.08 8.13 -17.70
CA MET A 156 -2.54 6.78 -18.05
C MET A 156 -3.74 6.77 -19.00
N ALA A 157 -4.06 7.91 -19.62
CA ALA A 157 -5.21 8.09 -20.52
C ALA A 157 -6.55 7.58 -19.95
N ASN A 158 -6.68 7.57 -18.62
CA ASN A 158 -7.81 7.00 -17.91
C ASN A 158 -8.15 5.54 -18.31
N THR A 159 -7.14 4.74 -18.68
CA THR A 159 -7.35 3.35 -19.11
C THR A 159 -7.99 2.49 -18.01
N ASN A 160 -8.80 1.50 -18.42
CA ASN A 160 -9.47 0.53 -17.55
C ASN A 160 -8.79 -0.85 -17.49
N GLU A 161 -7.62 -0.99 -18.09
CA GLU A 161 -6.90 -2.27 -18.23
C GLU A 161 -6.41 -2.88 -16.90
N PHE A 162 -6.41 -2.08 -15.82
CA PHE A 162 -5.81 -2.45 -14.53
C PHE A 162 -6.84 -2.74 -13.44
N THR A 163 -8.14 -2.79 -13.76
CA THR A 163 -9.23 -3.01 -12.80
C THR A 163 -9.17 -4.33 -12.02
N ARG A 164 -8.37 -5.30 -12.48
CA ARG A 164 -8.08 -6.55 -11.74
C ARG A 164 -7.13 -6.37 -10.55
N TYR A 165 -6.35 -5.29 -10.53
CA TYR A 165 -5.41 -5.01 -9.45
C TYR A 165 -6.09 -4.17 -8.36
N PRO A 166 -5.86 -4.49 -7.08
CA PRO A 166 -6.27 -3.62 -5.97
C PRO A 166 -5.76 -2.19 -6.14
N LEU A 167 -6.60 -1.21 -5.85
CA LEU A 167 -6.27 0.21 -5.92
C LEU A 167 -5.98 0.78 -4.52
N TRP A 168 -4.84 1.44 -4.36
CA TRP A 168 -4.57 2.39 -3.30
C TRP A 168 -4.63 3.79 -3.90
N ILE A 169 -5.65 4.58 -3.57
CA ILE A 169 -5.84 5.91 -4.17
C ILE A 169 -5.44 7.00 -3.18
N ALA A 170 -4.63 7.96 -3.62
CA ALA A 170 -4.40 9.20 -2.89
C ALA A 170 -5.43 10.25 -3.33
N ASP A 171 -6.23 10.73 -2.37
CA ASP A 171 -7.23 11.77 -2.62
C ASP A 171 -7.51 12.59 -1.36
N TYR A 172 -6.90 13.77 -1.27
CA TYR A 172 -6.97 14.67 -0.10
C TYR A 172 -8.14 15.65 -0.20
N ASN A 173 -9.32 15.13 -0.49
CA ASN A 173 -10.51 15.94 -0.81
C ASN A 173 -11.27 16.50 0.41
N GLY A 174 -10.84 16.17 1.64
CA GLY A 174 -11.46 16.60 2.89
C GLY A 174 -12.84 15.99 3.20
N ARG A 175 -13.24 14.93 2.48
CA ARG A 175 -14.51 14.20 2.67
C ARG A 175 -14.28 12.94 3.50
N ASN A 176 -15.33 12.13 3.67
CA ASN A 176 -15.28 10.86 4.39
C ASN A 176 -15.09 9.64 3.46
N GLU A 177 -14.90 9.89 2.17
CA GLU A 177 -14.65 8.88 1.13
C GLU A 177 -13.84 9.50 -0.01
N PRO A 178 -13.08 8.70 -0.79
CA PRO A 178 -12.45 9.22 -2.00
C PRO A 178 -13.51 9.65 -3.01
N GLY A 179 -13.15 10.58 -3.88
CA GLY A 179 -13.97 11.00 -5.00
C GLY A 179 -14.12 9.89 -6.05
N PRO A 180 -14.74 10.20 -7.21
CA PRO A 180 -14.88 9.24 -8.29
C PRO A 180 -13.54 8.62 -8.68
N LEU A 181 -13.46 7.29 -8.65
CA LEU A 181 -12.23 6.55 -8.97
C LEU A 181 -11.91 6.70 -10.47
N PRO A 182 -10.63 6.85 -10.83
CA PRO A 182 -10.22 6.84 -12.24
C PRO A 182 -10.22 5.40 -12.79
N GLY A 183 -9.94 5.22 -14.08
CA GLY A 183 -9.54 3.93 -14.65
C GLY A 183 -10.56 2.79 -14.52
N GLY A 184 -11.85 3.10 -14.33
CA GLY A 184 -12.92 2.10 -14.27
C GLY A 184 -12.96 1.24 -13.01
N TRP A 185 -12.10 1.50 -12.01
CA TRP A 185 -12.19 0.82 -10.71
C TRP A 185 -13.56 1.07 -10.07
N GLN A 186 -14.19 0.00 -9.61
CA GLN A 186 -15.48 0.06 -8.90
C GLN A 186 -15.30 0.21 -7.39
N THR A 187 -14.11 -0.12 -6.87
CA THR A 187 -13.77 -0.04 -5.45
C THR A 187 -12.28 0.25 -5.29
N TRP A 188 -11.89 0.61 -4.07
CA TRP A 188 -10.52 0.82 -3.63
C TRP A 188 -10.19 -0.15 -2.49
N ALA A 189 -8.93 -0.53 -2.35
CA ALA A 189 -8.43 -1.30 -1.21
C ALA A 189 -7.94 -0.37 -0.10
N PHE A 190 -7.15 0.64 -0.47
CA PHE A 190 -6.64 1.66 0.45
C PHE A 190 -6.94 3.05 -0.08
N TRP A 191 -7.13 3.99 0.84
CA TRP A 191 -7.30 5.41 0.52
C TRP A 191 -6.37 6.22 1.42
N GLN A 192 -5.42 6.92 0.81
CA GLN A 192 -4.58 7.92 1.47
C GLN A 192 -5.35 9.23 1.48
N TYR A 193 -5.79 9.66 2.65
CA TYR A 193 -6.73 10.78 2.80
C TYR A 193 -6.06 12.07 3.25
N THR A 194 -4.81 12.02 3.70
CA THR A 194 -4.01 13.19 4.11
C THR A 194 -2.53 12.88 4.04
N ASP A 195 -1.74 13.93 3.78
CA ASP A 195 -0.27 13.98 3.83
C ASP A 195 0.29 14.68 5.09
N SER A 196 -0.61 15.14 5.95
CA SER A 196 -0.32 16.09 7.03
C SER A 196 -0.88 15.59 8.36
N GLY A 197 -1.09 14.28 8.46
CA GLY A 197 -1.47 13.59 9.68
C GLY A 197 -0.40 13.71 10.77
N ARG A 198 -0.84 13.57 12.02
CA ARG A 198 0.03 13.50 13.20
C ARG A 198 -0.45 12.38 14.11
N ILE A 199 0.40 11.40 14.36
CA ILE A 199 0.07 10.22 15.17
C ILE A 199 1.17 9.95 16.20
N PRO A 200 0.84 9.39 17.37
CA PRO A 200 1.84 8.92 18.32
C PRO A 200 2.83 7.96 17.68
N GLY A 201 4.12 8.18 17.92
CA GLY A 201 5.21 7.33 17.45
C GLY A 201 5.85 7.75 16.13
N VAL A 202 5.27 8.69 15.37
CA VAL A 202 5.89 9.28 14.18
C VAL A 202 6.17 10.76 14.43
N ASN A 203 7.40 11.19 14.16
CA ASN A 203 7.79 12.59 14.30
C ASN A 203 7.43 13.38 13.04
N GLY A 204 6.70 14.49 13.20
CA GLY A 204 6.34 15.36 12.08
C GLY A 204 5.04 14.96 11.40
N ASN A 205 4.91 15.34 10.13
CA ASN A 205 3.77 15.00 9.30
C ASN A 205 3.93 13.57 8.76
N VAL A 206 2.81 12.87 8.63
CA VAL A 206 2.77 11.53 8.05
C VAL A 206 1.50 11.35 7.23
N ASP A 207 1.65 10.60 6.14
CA ASP A 207 0.56 10.19 5.29
C ASP A 207 -0.32 9.18 6.04
N LEU A 208 -1.65 9.36 6.00
CA LEU A 208 -2.58 8.47 6.68
C LEU A 208 -3.57 7.83 5.72
N ASN A 209 -3.81 6.55 5.99
CA ASN A 209 -4.58 5.68 5.14
C ASN A 209 -5.69 4.99 5.91
N VAL A 210 -6.77 4.69 5.19
CA VAL A 210 -7.82 3.77 5.62
C VAL A 210 -7.87 2.59 4.65
N TYR A 211 -8.16 1.41 5.18
CA TYR A 211 -8.40 0.19 4.41
C TYR A 211 -9.92 -0.06 4.30
N SER A 212 -10.42 -0.31 3.09
CA SER A 212 -11.87 -0.40 2.86
C SER A 212 -12.52 -1.71 3.33
N GLY A 213 -11.72 -2.76 3.56
CA GLY A 213 -12.23 -4.11 3.77
C GLY A 213 -12.61 -4.84 2.48
N SER A 214 -12.43 -4.24 1.29
CA SER A 214 -12.81 -4.86 0.01
C SER A 214 -12.04 -6.14 -0.31
N MET A 215 -10.87 -6.34 0.32
CA MET A 215 -10.05 -7.56 0.20
C MET A 215 -10.25 -8.51 1.41
N GLY A 216 -11.30 -8.31 2.20
CA GLY A 216 -11.58 -9.05 3.44
C GLY A 216 -10.84 -8.49 4.66
N ASP A 217 -10.72 -9.29 5.73
CA ASP A 217 -9.96 -8.90 6.92
C ASP A 217 -8.48 -8.62 6.57
N ILE A 218 -7.92 -7.52 7.10
CA ILE A 218 -6.58 -7.06 6.73
C ILE A 218 -5.48 -8.05 7.14
N ASN A 219 -5.65 -8.77 8.25
CA ASN A 219 -4.68 -9.77 8.69
C ASN A 219 -4.74 -11.01 7.80
N MET A 220 -5.93 -11.40 7.34
CA MET A 220 -6.07 -12.46 6.33
C MET A 220 -5.45 -12.03 4.99
N TYR A 221 -5.74 -10.81 4.53
CA TYR A 221 -5.16 -10.27 3.31
C TYR A 221 -3.62 -10.24 3.34
N ALA A 222 -3.03 -9.93 4.50
CA ALA A 222 -1.59 -9.97 4.73
C ALA A 222 -1.00 -11.40 4.81
N ARG A 223 -1.81 -12.43 5.06
CA ARG A 223 -1.35 -13.83 5.23
C ARG A 223 -1.66 -14.74 4.04
N ASN A 224 -2.52 -14.32 3.11
CA ASN A 224 -2.94 -15.15 1.98
C ASN A 224 -1.89 -15.22 0.86
N PHE A 225 -1.00 -16.21 0.90
CA PHE A 225 0.03 -16.38 -0.14
C PHE A 225 -0.49 -16.88 -1.49
N PHE A 226 -1.71 -17.41 -1.55
CA PHE A 226 -2.32 -17.96 -2.77
C PHE A 226 -3.65 -17.27 -3.01
N GLY A 227 -3.83 -16.73 -4.23
CA GLY A 227 -5.08 -16.12 -4.66
C GLY A 227 -6.20 -17.17 -4.72
N SER A 228 -7.40 -16.76 -4.33
CA SER A 228 -8.65 -17.41 -4.77
C SER A 228 -8.91 -17.11 -6.24
#